data_AF-A0A3P3VSY7-F1
#
_entry.id   AF-A0A3P3VSY7-F1
#
_cell.length_a   1.000
_cell.length_b   1.000
_cell.length_c   1.000
_cell.angle_alpha   90.00
_cell.angle_beta   90.00
_cell.angle_gamma   90.00
#
_symmetry.space_group_name_H-M   'P 1'
#
loop_
_entity.id
_entity.type
_entity.pdbx_description
1 polymer ?
#
loop_
_entity_poly.entity_id
_entity_poly.type
_entity_poly.pdbx_seq_one_letter_code
_entity_poly.pdbx_strand_id
1 'polypeptide(L)'
;MIARDCFVTGDTDGHRRVHVPVPVRWRDLDAYGHVNNATMFSLLEEARISAFWRAPDGSYDPTRPLAVVGAGDNADTITLIAAHAIEYRVPIGHALDPIDVEMWISEIGSASAEISYAVYSPVGDDPRLLHTVARSTIVLIDPETQRPRRINDDERAAWQPFLGERVAMRADRK
;
A
#
# COMPACT_ATOMS: atom_id res chain seq x y z
N MET A 1 20.97 5.70 -9.01
CA MET A 1 20.86 4.93 -7.76
C MET A 1 19.38 4.78 -7.52
N ILE A 2 18.79 3.66 -7.97
CA ILE A 2 17.33 3.46 -7.92
C ILE A 2 16.98 3.32 -6.44
N ALA A 3 16.27 4.29 -5.87
CA ALA A 3 15.75 4.19 -4.52
C ALA A 3 14.78 3.00 -4.48
N ARG A 4 15.27 1.87 -3.96
CA ARG A 4 14.47 0.66 -3.72
C ARG A 4 13.91 0.63 -2.31
N ASP A 5 14.36 1.54 -1.47
CA ASP A 5 14.06 1.51 -0.05
C ASP A 5 12.81 2.34 0.21
N CYS A 6 11.90 1.77 1.01
CA CYS A 6 10.76 2.51 1.52
C CYS A 6 11.27 3.69 2.36
N PHE A 7 10.56 4.81 2.32
CA PHE A 7 10.83 5.92 3.21
C PHE A 7 9.55 6.48 3.78
N VAL A 8 9.66 7.18 4.91
CA VAL A 8 8.54 7.81 5.59
C VAL A 8 8.72 9.31 5.49
N THR A 9 7.72 10.00 4.96
CA THR A 9 7.68 11.46 5.02
C THR A 9 7.12 11.91 6.37
N GLY A 10 7.58 13.08 6.82
CA GLY A 10 6.95 13.78 7.96
C GLY A 10 5.51 14.17 7.64
N ASP A 11 4.81 14.70 8.65
CA ASP A 11 3.39 15.08 8.58
C ASP A 11 3.09 15.99 7.38
N THR A 12 2.73 15.37 6.25
CA THR A 12 2.18 16.09 5.11
C THR A 12 0.69 16.11 5.37
N ASP A 13 0.13 17.30 5.61
CA ASP A 13 -1.24 17.49 6.12
C ASP A 13 -1.48 16.94 7.54
N GLY A 14 -0.45 16.78 8.37
CA GLY A 14 -0.61 16.28 9.75
C GLY A 14 -0.62 14.75 9.89
N HIS A 15 -0.25 14.01 8.83
CA HIS A 15 -0.21 12.54 8.85
C HIS A 15 1.07 11.97 8.21
N ARG A 16 1.65 10.94 8.85
CA ARG A 16 2.78 10.17 8.30
C ARG A 16 2.35 9.29 7.14
N ARG A 17 3.12 9.30 6.05
CA ARG A 17 2.90 8.43 4.88
C ARG A 17 4.13 7.56 4.65
N VAL A 18 3.89 6.31 4.27
CA VAL A 18 4.93 5.40 3.79
C VAL A 18 4.99 5.52 2.28
N HIS A 19 6.16 5.81 1.75
CA HIS A 19 6.45 5.83 0.33
C HIS A 19 7.09 4.52 -0.07
N VAL A 20 6.49 3.84 -1.04
CA VAL A 20 6.95 2.56 -1.55
C VAL A 20 7.25 2.67 -3.03
N PRO A 21 8.53 2.56 -3.44
CA PRO A 21 8.89 2.54 -4.86
C PRO A 21 8.44 1.22 -5.50
N VAL A 22 7.56 1.29 -6.51
CA VAL A 22 7.09 0.10 -7.24
C VAL A 22 7.53 0.17 -8.71
N PRO A 23 8.36 -0.77 -9.19
CA PRO A 23 8.75 -0.82 -10.59
C PRO A 23 7.58 -1.18 -11.51
N VAL A 24 7.37 -0.38 -12.56
CA VAL A 24 6.44 -0.73 -13.65
C VAL A 24 7.18 -1.60 -14.67
N ARG A 25 6.70 -2.82 -14.87
CA ARG A 25 7.29 -3.79 -15.79
C ARG A 25 6.67 -3.58 -17.18
N TRP A 26 7.40 -3.93 -18.24
CA TRP A 26 6.85 -3.89 -19.61
C TRP A 26 5.56 -4.70 -19.76
N ARG A 27 5.47 -5.85 -19.06
CA ARG A 27 4.28 -6.72 -19.05
C ARG A 27 3.06 -6.06 -18.40
N ASP A 28 3.25 -5.02 -17.59
CA ASP A 28 2.16 -4.35 -16.91
C ASP A 28 1.36 -3.45 -17.86
N LEU A 29 1.94 -3.13 -19.03
CA LEU A 29 1.34 -2.29 -20.05
C LEU A 29 0.41 -3.11 -20.96
N ASP A 30 -0.67 -2.47 -21.41
CA ASP A 30 -1.51 -2.99 -22.48
C ASP A 30 -1.05 -2.50 -23.86
N ALA A 31 -1.81 -2.86 -24.91
CA ALA A 31 -1.51 -2.49 -26.29
C ALA A 31 -1.54 -0.97 -26.57
N TYR A 32 -2.09 -0.17 -25.65
CA TYR A 32 -2.12 1.29 -25.75
C TYR A 32 -0.91 1.96 -25.07
N GLY A 33 0.03 1.17 -24.52
CA GLY A 33 1.28 1.70 -23.95
C GLY A 33 1.15 2.26 -22.54
N HIS A 34 0.07 1.94 -21.83
CA HIS A 34 -0.15 2.35 -20.44
C HIS A 34 -0.41 1.14 -19.55
N VAL A 35 -0.18 1.28 -18.25
CA VAL A 35 -0.48 0.25 -17.25
C VAL A 35 -1.94 -0.18 -17.38
N ASN A 36 -2.14 -1.47 -17.57
CA ASN A 36 -3.47 -2.05 -17.63
C ASN A 36 -4.18 -1.88 -16.29
N ASN A 37 -5.47 -1.55 -16.33
CA ASN A 37 -6.28 -1.35 -15.12
C ASN A 37 -6.25 -2.56 -14.16
N ALA A 38 -6.29 -3.79 -14.67
CA ALA A 38 -6.26 -4.97 -13.82
C ALA A 38 -4.87 -5.17 -13.16
N THR A 39 -3.80 -4.76 -13.83
CA THR A 39 -2.45 -4.86 -13.28
C THR A 39 -2.23 -3.92 -12.09
N MET A 40 -3.01 -2.85 -11.97
CA MET A 40 -2.93 -1.93 -10.83
C MET A 40 -3.15 -2.65 -9.49
N PHE A 41 -3.99 -3.70 -9.45
CA PHE A 41 -4.18 -4.50 -8.25
C PHE A 41 -2.88 -5.16 -7.78
N SER A 42 -2.10 -5.70 -8.73
CA SER A 42 -0.79 -6.30 -8.47
C SER A 42 0.25 -5.26 -8.05
N LEU A 43 0.27 -4.08 -8.67
CA LEU A 43 1.20 -3.01 -8.25
C LEU A 43 0.92 -2.55 -6.81
N LEU A 44 -0.36 -2.39 -6.45
CA LEU A 44 -0.75 -2.06 -5.07
C LEU A 44 -0.47 -3.22 -4.10
N GLU A 45 -0.51 -4.47 -4.56
CA GLU A 45 -0.13 -5.65 -3.78
C GLU A 45 1.36 -5.67 -3.46
N GLU A 46 2.21 -5.44 -4.45
CA GLU A 46 3.67 -5.31 -4.26
C GLU A 46 3.98 -4.20 -3.24
N ALA A 47 3.25 -3.08 -3.32
CA ALA A 47 3.37 -1.99 -2.36
C ALA A 47 2.99 -2.43 -0.93
N ARG A 48 1.87 -3.17 -0.79
CA ARG A 48 1.42 -3.74 0.50
C ARG A 48 2.42 -4.72 1.09
N ILE A 49 2.90 -5.68 0.30
CA ILE A 49 3.90 -6.66 0.73
C ILE A 49 5.13 -5.92 1.26
N SER A 50 5.58 -4.92 0.52
CA SER A 50 6.71 -4.07 0.93
C SER A 50 6.40 -3.25 2.18
N ALA A 51 5.17 -2.77 2.41
CA ALA A 51 4.86 -1.96 3.59
C ALA A 51 4.59 -2.78 4.87
N PHE A 52 3.80 -3.85 4.81
CA PHE A 52 3.13 -4.45 5.99
C PHE A 52 3.65 -5.84 6.42
N TRP A 53 4.39 -6.54 5.57
CA TRP A 53 4.82 -7.91 5.85
C TRP A 53 6.24 -7.93 6.43
N ARG A 54 6.39 -8.56 7.60
CA ARG A 54 7.69 -8.75 8.27
C ARG A 54 8.70 -9.43 7.33
N ALA A 55 9.98 -9.16 7.57
CA ALA A 55 11.03 -9.91 6.93
C ALA A 55 10.89 -11.42 7.24
N PRO A 56 11.22 -12.33 6.31
CA PRO A 56 11.08 -13.77 6.53
C PRO A 56 11.86 -14.31 7.74
N ASP A 57 12.94 -13.63 8.13
CA ASP A 57 13.75 -13.96 9.31
C ASP A 57 13.23 -13.34 10.61
N GLY A 58 12.09 -12.62 10.55
CA GLY A 58 11.48 -11.94 11.69
C GLY A 58 12.20 -10.68 12.14
N SER A 59 13.23 -10.22 11.41
CA SER A 59 13.96 -9.01 11.75
C SER A 59 13.09 -7.76 11.62
N TYR A 60 13.30 -6.82 12.54
CA TYR A 60 12.69 -5.50 12.46
C TYR A 60 13.49 -4.61 11.50
N ASP A 61 12.81 -4.07 10.49
CA ASP A 61 13.37 -3.10 9.56
C ASP A 61 12.79 -1.71 9.87
N PRO A 62 13.59 -0.75 10.36
CA PRO A 62 13.12 0.59 10.69
C PRO A 62 12.63 1.38 9.46
N THR A 63 13.02 0.97 8.25
CA THR A 63 12.53 1.59 7.00
C THR A 63 11.12 1.13 6.62
N ARG A 64 10.62 0.07 7.28
CA ARG A 64 9.30 -0.55 7.03
C ARG A 64 8.48 -0.62 8.32
N PRO A 65 8.12 0.52 8.92
CA PRO A 65 7.50 0.56 10.25
C PRO A 65 6.09 -0.05 10.33
N LEU A 66 5.42 -0.23 9.19
CA LEU A 66 4.14 -0.93 9.11
C LEU A 66 4.29 -2.46 9.06
N ALA A 67 5.52 -2.97 8.92
CA ALA A 67 5.83 -4.38 8.66
C ALA A 67 5.77 -5.24 9.93
N VAL A 68 4.58 -5.38 10.49
CA VAL A 68 4.33 -6.09 11.75
C VAL A 68 3.44 -7.31 11.62
N VAL A 69 3.01 -7.67 10.40
CA VAL A 69 2.22 -8.88 10.13
C VAL A 69 3.14 -9.99 9.59
N GLY A 70 2.95 -11.23 10.06
CA GLY A 70 3.69 -12.39 9.58
C GLY A 70 3.48 -12.66 8.08
N ALA A 71 4.52 -13.18 7.42
CA ALA A 71 4.52 -13.47 5.98
C ALA A 71 4.88 -14.95 5.71
N GLY A 72 4.28 -15.52 4.66
CA GLY A 72 4.64 -16.85 4.14
C GLY A 72 3.97 -18.02 4.85
N ASP A 73 4.44 -19.24 4.54
CA ASP A 73 3.77 -20.50 4.88
C ASP A 73 3.63 -20.77 6.38
N ASN A 74 4.43 -20.10 7.21
CA ASN A 74 4.41 -20.20 8.68
C ASN A 74 3.88 -18.91 9.35
N ALA A 75 3.19 -18.05 8.60
CA ALA A 75 2.58 -16.86 9.17
C ALA A 75 1.50 -17.24 10.20
N ASP A 76 1.51 -16.56 11.34
CA ASP A 76 0.46 -16.65 12.37
C ASP A 76 -0.86 -16.00 11.93
N THR A 77 -0.90 -15.45 10.71
CA THR A 77 -1.98 -14.63 10.19
C THR A 77 -2.07 -14.75 8.67
N ILE A 78 -3.28 -14.96 8.17
CA ILE A 78 -3.61 -14.75 6.76
C ILE A 78 -4.18 -13.35 6.59
N THR A 79 -3.73 -12.61 5.59
CA THR A 79 -4.32 -11.30 5.24
C THR A 79 -5.12 -11.44 3.96
N LEU A 80 -6.42 -11.14 4.02
CA LEU A 80 -7.31 -11.15 2.86
C LEU A 80 -7.74 -9.74 2.48
N ILE A 81 -7.98 -9.52 1.19
CA ILE A 81 -8.66 -8.33 0.69
C ILE A 81 -10.17 -8.54 0.78
N ALA A 82 -10.85 -7.69 1.56
CA ALA A 82 -12.31 -7.67 1.61
C ALA A 82 -12.91 -6.71 0.56
N ALA A 83 -12.21 -5.63 0.23
CA ALA A 83 -12.68 -4.65 -0.75
C ALA A 83 -11.52 -3.87 -1.37
N HIS A 84 -11.73 -3.44 -2.62
CA HIS A 84 -10.86 -2.48 -3.30
C HIS A 84 -11.68 -1.43 -4.04
N ALA A 85 -11.18 -0.20 -4.06
CA ALA A 85 -11.65 0.86 -4.95
C ALA A 85 -10.44 1.54 -5.58
N ILE A 86 -10.46 1.76 -6.89
CA ILE A 86 -9.37 2.41 -7.62
C ILE A 86 -9.97 3.48 -8.54
N GLU A 87 -9.39 4.67 -8.51
CA GLU A 87 -9.70 5.76 -9.43
C GLU A 87 -8.43 6.13 -10.22
N TYR A 88 -8.52 5.95 -11.55
CA TYR A 88 -7.48 6.33 -12.50
C TYR A 88 -7.67 7.78 -12.92
N ARG A 89 -6.64 8.62 -12.72
CA ARG A 89 -6.67 10.06 -13.01
C ARG A 89 -5.86 10.40 -14.25
N VAL A 90 -4.63 9.90 -14.33
CA VAL A 90 -3.70 10.11 -15.46
C VAL A 90 -3.05 8.77 -15.80
N PRO A 91 -2.97 8.37 -17.10
CA PRO A 91 -2.33 7.11 -17.49
C PRO A 91 -0.89 7.01 -16.99
N ILE A 92 -0.47 5.82 -16.58
CA ILE A 92 0.93 5.52 -16.22
C ILE A 92 1.55 4.83 -17.43
N GLY A 93 2.59 5.43 -18.01
CA GLY A 93 3.36 4.83 -19.10
C GLY A 93 4.51 3.96 -18.59
N HIS A 94 5.34 3.49 -19.51
CA HIS A 94 6.62 2.87 -19.14
C HIS A 94 7.59 3.93 -18.60
N ALA A 95 8.19 3.65 -17.43
CA ALA A 95 9.28 4.44 -16.88
C ALA A 95 10.41 3.50 -16.39
N LEU A 96 11.65 3.97 -16.45
CA LEU A 96 12.79 3.23 -15.89
C LEU A 96 12.82 3.33 -14.36
N ASP A 97 12.48 4.51 -13.84
CA ASP A 97 12.35 4.74 -12.42
C ASP A 97 10.99 4.25 -11.90
N PRO A 98 10.94 3.71 -10.67
CA PRO A 98 9.70 3.20 -10.09
C PRO A 98 8.69 4.32 -9.83
N ILE A 99 7.40 4.00 -9.95
CA ILE A 99 6.34 4.88 -9.44
C ILE A 99 6.41 4.98 -7.92
N ASP A 100 6.01 6.12 -7.38
CA ASP A 100 5.98 6.35 -5.94
C ASP A 100 4.58 6.08 -5.40
N VAL A 101 4.42 4.99 -4.64
CA VAL A 101 3.15 4.65 -4.00
C VAL A 101 3.16 5.16 -2.56
N GLU A 102 2.47 6.27 -2.32
CA GLU A 102 2.18 6.74 -0.97
C GLU A 102 1.06 5.89 -0.36
N MET A 103 1.29 5.42 0.87
CA MET A 103 0.39 4.56 1.62
C MET A 103 0.21 5.08 3.05
N TRP A 104 -1.01 5.01 3.54
CA TRP A 104 -1.34 5.26 4.94
C TRP A 104 -2.60 4.49 5.31
N ILE A 105 -2.88 4.39 6.62
CA ILE A 105 -4.05 3.69 7.12
C ILE A 105 -5.15 4.71 7.30
N SER A 106 -6.31 4.49 6.68
CA SER A 106 -7.47 5.37 6.82
C SER A 106 -8.44 4.94 7.89
N GLU A 107 -8.40 3.67 8.29
CA GLU A 107 -9.27 3.13 9.34
C GLU A 107 -8.64 1.89 9.98
N ILE A 108 -8.73 1.77 11.31
CA ILE A 108 -8.33 0.56 12.06
C ILE A 108 -9.55 0.04 12.82
N GLY A 109 -10.15 -1.04 12.29
CA GLY A 109 -11.25 -1.75 12.91
C GLY A 109 -10.79 -2.72 14.00
N SER A 110 -11.63 -3.71 14.30
CA SER A 110 -11.33 -4.77 15.25
C SER A 110 -10.49 -5.89 14.65
N ALA A 111 -10.80 -6.30 13.41
CA ALA A 111 -10.14 -7.38 12.66
C ALA A 111 -9.75 -6.96 11.23
N SER A 112 -9.96 -5.69 10.89
CA SER A 112 -9.74 -5.13 9.56
C SER A 112 -9.06 -3.78 9.63
N ALA A 113 -8.36 -3.42 8.57
CA ALA A 113 -7.81 -2.08 8.38
C ALA A 113 -8.09 -1.63 6.95
N GLU A 114 -8.40 -0.34 6.77
CA GLU A 114 -8.44 0.27 5.47
C GLU A 114 -7.14 1.01 5.19
N ILE A 115 -6.59 0.79 4.01
CA ILE A 115 -5.39 1.41 3.50
C ILE A 115 -5.79 2.35 2.37
N SER A 116 -5.32 3.59 2.43
CA SER A 116 -5.45 4.58 1.37
C SER A 116 -4.14 4.71 0.60
N TYR A 117 -4.25 4.96 -0.71
CA TYR A 117 -3.12 5.03 -1.62
C TYR A 117 -3.20 6.28 -2.51
N ALA A 118 -2.05 6.90 -2.74
CA ALA A 118 -1.84 7.86 -3.82
C ALA A 118 -0.61 7.45 -4.62
N VAL A 119 -0.80 7.16 -5.91
CA VAL A 119 0.25 6.69 -6.82
C VAL A 119 0.72 7.86 -7.66
N TYR A 120 1.96 8.26 -7.42
CA TYR A 120 2.61 9.37 -8.10
C TYR A 120 3.61 8.89 -9.16
N SER A 121 4.01 9.83 -10.03
CA SER A 121 5.20 9.69 -10.87
C SER A 121 6.45 9.43 -10.01
N PRO A 122 7.53 8.91 -10.61
CA PRO A 122 8.81 8.71 -9.91
C PRO A 122 9.23 9.91 -9.05
N VAL A 123 9.87 9.62 -7.91
CA VAL A 123 10.42 10.65 -7.03
C VAL A 123 11.46 11.46 -7.78
N GLY A 124 11.28 12.78 -7.81
CA GLY A 124 12.16 13.72 -8.52
C GLY A 124 11.58 14.25 -9.84
N ASP A 125 10.50 13.66 -10.34
CA ASP A 125 9.77 14.22 -11.49
C ASP A 125 9.13 15.57 -11.12
N ASP A 126 9.26 16.54 -12.02
CA ASP A 126 8.65 17.86 -11.91
C ASP A 126 7.91 18.22 -13.23
N PRO A 127 6.57 18.37 -13.23
CA PRO A 127 5.70 18.27 -12.06
C PRO A 127 5.54 16.82 -11.56
N ARG A 128 5.41 16.65 -10.24
CA ARG A 128 5.00 15.38 -9.62
C ARG A 128 3.54 15.10 -9.97
N LEU A 129 3.27 14.07 -10.77
CA LEU A 129 1.94 13.76 -11.28
C LEU A 129 1.23 12.72 -10.41
N LEU A 130 -0.02 13.00 -10.00
CA LEU A 130 -0.88 12.03 -9.33
C LEU A 130 -1.64 11.21 -10.36
N HIS A 131 -1.22 9.96 -10.55
CA HIS A 131 -1.79 9.06 -11.55
C HIS A 131 -3.04 8.34 -11.08
N THR A 132 -3.01 7.79 -9.87
CA THR A 132 -4.06 6.91 -9.35
C THR A 132 -4.27 7.18 -7.87
N VAL A 133 -5.51 7.12 -7.41
CA VAL A 133 -5.82 6.97 -5.98
C VAL A 133 -6.57 5.67 -5.76
N ALA A 134 -6.34 5.01 -4.62
CA ALA A 134 -6.97 3.73 -4.32
C ALA A 134 -7.27 3.58 -2.83
N ARG A 135 -8.14 2.62 -2.53
CA ARG A 135 -8.45 2.14 -1.18
C ARG A 135 -8.49 0.63 -1.18
N SER A 136 -7.99 0.02 -0.11
CA SER A 136 -7.99 -1.42 0.09
C SER A 136 -8.38 -1.74 1.51
N THR A 137 -9.38 -2.59 1.71
CA THR A 137 -9.70 -3.12 3.04
C THR A 137 -9.05 -4.48 3.20
N ILE A 138 -8.12 -4.58 4.14
CA ILE A 138 -7.53 -5.85 4.56
C ILE A 138 -8.29 -6.40 5.78
N VAL A 139 -8.37 -7.72 5.89
CA VAL A 139 -8.90 -8.45 7.05
C VAL A 139 -7.87 -9.48 7.49
N LEU A 140 -7.60 -9.51 8.80
CA LEU A 140 -6.70 -10.47 9.41
C LEU A 140 -7.47 -11.72 9.80
N ILE A 141 -7.02 -12.87 9.32
CA ILE A 141 -7.65 -14.18 9.49
C ILE A 141 -6.71 -15.08 10.26
N ASP A 142 -7.27 -15.78 11.25
CA ASP A 142 -6.59 -16.86 11.96
C ASP A 142 -6.43 -18.07 11.01
N PRO A 143 -5.20 -18.55 10.75
CA PRO A 143 -4.97 -19.61 9.76
C PRO A 143 -5.61 -20.95 10.12
N GLU A 144 -5.73 -21.28 11.42
CA GLU A 144 -6.27 -22.57 11.87
C GLU A 144 -7.79 -22.59 11.76
N THR A 145 -8.45 -21.53 12.23
CA THR A 145 -9.91 -21.45 12.32
C THR A 145 -10.56 -20.85 11.07
N GLN A 146 -9.78 -20.22 10.18
CA GLN A 146 -10.25 -19.52 8.98
C GLN A 146 -11.28 -18.42 9.30
N ARG A 147 -11.18 -17.81 10.48
CA ARG A 147 -12.08 -16.75 10.96
C ARG A 147 -11.32 -15.44 11.19
N PRO A 148 -12.00 -14.28 11.15
CA PRO A 148 -11.37 -13.00 11.48
C PRO A 148 -10.76 -13.02 12.89
N ARG A 149 -9.48 -12.68 12.99
CA ARG A 149 -8.79 -12.45 14.26
C ARG A 149 -8.70 -10.97 14.57
N ARG A 150 -8.61 -10.63 15.86
CA ARG A 150 -8.42 -9.25 16.27
C ARG A 150 -7.03 -8.75 15.87
N ILE A 151 -6.96 -7.49 15.44
CA ILE A 151 -5.72 -6.71 15.39
C ILE A 151 -5.22 -6.58 16.81
N ASN A 152 -4.01 -7.05 17.08
CA ASN A 152 -3.41 -7.03 18.42
C ASN A 152 -2.85 -5.63 18.78
N ASP A 153 -2.39 -5.48 20.02
CA ASP A 153 -1.94 -4.18 20.52
C ASP A 153 -0.64 -3.71 19.83
N ASP A 154 0.26 -4.62 19.48
CA ASP A 154 1.52 -4.31 18.78
C ASP A 154 1.24 -3.81 17.35
N GLU A 155 0.34 -4.49 16.62
CA GLU A 155 -0.11 -4.10 15.29
C GLU A 155 -0.78 -2.74 15.33
N ARG A 156 -1.70 -2.53 16.28
CA ARG A 156 -2.39 -1.26 16.45
C ARG A 156 -1.40 -0.14 16.77
N ALA A 157 -0.46 -0.36 17.69
CA ALA A 157 0.54 0.62 18.08
C ALA A 157 1.46 1.01 16.91
N ALA A 158 1.86 0.05 16.07
CA ALA A 158 2.68 0.30 14.88
C ALA A 158 1.92 1.07 13.79
N TRP A 159 0.62 0.82 13.66
CA TRP A 159 -0.24 1.37 12.61
C TRP A 159 -0.82 2.75 12.93
N GLN A 160 -1.10 3.01 14.21
CA GLN A 160 -1.75 4.24 14.67
C GLN A 160 -1.01 5.55 14.28
N PRO A 161 0.33 5.62 14.25
CA PRO A 161 1.06 6.80 13.78
C PRO A 161 0.85 7.13 12.29
N PHE A 162 0.35 6.17 11.50
CA PHE A 162 0.06 6.32 10.06
C PHE A 162 -1.44 6.44 9.79
N LEU A 163 -2.24 6.68 10.83
CA LEU A 163 -3.66 6.95 10.66
C LEU A 163 -3.84 8.35 10.05
N GLY A 164 -4.58 8.43 8.94
CA GLY A 164 -4.87 9.69 8.24
C GLY A 164 -6.22 9.67 7.53
N GLU A 165 -6.60 10.79 6.94
CA GLU A 165 -7.88 10.89 6.22
C GLU A 165 -7.94 9.91 5.04
N ARG A 166 -9.10 9.30 4.84
CA ARG A 166 -9.36 8.43 3.70
C ARG A 166 -9.13 9.19 2.38
N VAL A 167 -8.35 8.64 1.45
CA VAL A 167 -8.04 9.34 0.19
C VAL A 167 -9.31 9.68 -0.58
N ALA A 168 -9.54 10.95 -0.89
CA ALA A 168 -10.78 11.38 -1.54
C ALA A 168 -10.89 10.86 -2.98
N MET A 169 -12.04 10.27 -3.31
CA MET A 169 -12.41 9.83 -4.66
C MET A 169 -13.57 10.68 -5.19
N ARG A 170 -13.74 10.73 -6.51
CA ARG A 170 -14.89 11.39 -7.16
C ARG A 170 -16.20 10.72 -6.80
N ALA A 171 -16.18 9.41 -6.55
CA ALA A 171 -17.36 8.63 -6.18
C ALA A 171 -17.95 9.04 -4.82
N ASP A 172 -17.15 9.59 -3.89
CA ASP A 172 -17.62 9.94 -2.53
C ASP A 172 -18.45 11.22 -2.48
N ARG A 173 -18.45 12.01 -3.57
CA ARG A 173 -19.14 13.31 -3.64
C ARG A 173 -20.59 13.20 -4.10
N LYS A 174 -21.10 11.98 -4.28
CA LYS A 174 -22.47 11.68 -4.68
C LYS A 174 -23.28 11.22 -3.49
#